data_AF-A0A2A5QPD2-F1
#
_entry.id   AF-A0A2A5QPD2-F1
#
_cell.length_a   1.000
_cell.length_b   1.000
_cell.length_c   1.000
_cell.angle_alpha   90.00
_cell.angle_beta   90.00
_cell.angle_gamma   90.00
#
_symmetry.space_group_name_H-M   'P 1'
#
loop_
_entity.id
_entity.type
_entity.pdbx_description
1 polymer ?
#
loop_
_entity_poly.entity_id
_entity_poly.type
_entity_poly.pdbx_seq_one_letter_code
_entity_poly.pdbx_strand_id
1 'polypeptide(L)'
;MTCGESTDWQRTPPSDDRELRADGGTDDSPLLQDNRSDAVLSDDGEYRYRLTRTWDAAKPTVAFLMLNPSTADASEDDPTIRRCLGFAKDWGYGSLVVANLFGLRTPDPSNLRDHPNPIGPDNDDHLRDVCTDAAQVVAAWGANGSLQDRARAVAKSLETDLYALDTTKAGHPVHPLYQPKDAEPEPWDATELDAEGER
;
A
#
# COMPACT_ATOMS: atom_id res chain seq x y z
N MET A 1 -38.35 85.40 -40.95
CA MET A 1 -36.93 85.16 -40.63
C MET A 1 -36.86 85.02 -39.12
N THR A 2 -36.66 83.87 -38.49
CA THR A 2 -36.06 82.59 -38.93
C THR A 2 -36.79 81.40 -38.28
N CYS A 3 -36.91 80.33 -39.07
CA CYS A 3 -37.35 78.98 -38.70
C CYS A 3 -36.50 78.33 -37.61
N GLY A 4 -37.07 77.31 -36.96
CA GLY A 4 -36.49 75.96 -37.03
C GLY A 4 -35.97 75.35 -35.73
N GLU A 5 -36.84 74.56 -35.09
CA GLU A 5 -36.63 73.22 -34.51
C GLU A 5 -35.21 72.77 -34.10
N SER A 6 -35.08 72.21 -32.89
CA SER A 6 -34.75 70.77 -32.72
C SER A 6 -34.71 70.36 -31.24
N THR A 7 -35.30 69.20 -31.00
CA THR A 7 -35.35 68.40 -29.77
C THR A 7 -33.97 67.89 -29.35
N ASP A 8 -33.68 67.86 -28.04
CA ASP A 8 -32.61 67.01 -27.48
C ASP A 8 -33.14 66.27 -26.24
N TRP A 9 -33.26 64.95 -26.39
CA TRP A 9 -33.55 63.99 -25.33
C TRP A 9 -32.25 63.29 -24.96
N GLN A 10 -31.71 63.55 -23.77
CA GLN A 10 -30.70 62.67 -23.18
C GLN A 10 -31.08 62.33 -21.74
N ARG A 11 -31.70 61.16 -21.61
CA ARG A 11 -31.77 60.40 -20.37
C ARG A 11 -30.41 59.76 -20.13
N THR A 12 -29.81 60.00 -18.98
CA THR A 12 -28.70 59.22 -18.44
C THR A 12 -29.23 57.90 -17.87
N PRO A 13 -28.64 56.74 -18.22
CA PRO A 13 -28.91 55.48 -17.50
C PRO A 13 -28.03 55.41 -16.23
N PRO A 14 -28.52 54.85 -15.11
CA PRO A 14 -27.65 54.44 -14.02
C PRO A 14 -27.06 53.04 -14.27
N SER A 15 -25.74 52.98 -14.13
CA SER A 15 -24.85 51.93 -13.63
C SER A 15 -25.29 50.46 -13.73
N ASP A 16 -24.62 49.73 -14.62
CA ASP A 16 -24.65 48.26 -14.68
C ASP A 16 -23.25 47.77 -14.25
N ASP A 17 -22.97 47.84 -12.94
CA ASP A 17 -21.74 47.31 -12.35
C ASP A 17 -21.96 45.85 -11.93
N ARG A 18 -21.71 45.01 -12.92
CA ARG A 18 -21.51 43.56 -12.89
C ARG A 18 -20.89 43.08 -11.56
N GLU A 19 -21.67 42.33 -10.77
CA GLU A 19 -21.19 41.63 -9.59
C GLU A 19 -19.99 40.73 -9.93
N LEU A 20 -18.86 41.03 -9.30
CA LEU A 20 -17.67 40.19 -9.25
C LEU A 20 -18.03 38.89 -8.52
N ARG A 21 -18.10 37.78 -9.25
CA ARG A 21 -17.95 36.46 -8.67
C ARG A 21 -16.47 36.26 -8.35
N ALA A 22 -16.17 36.13 -7.06
CA ALA A 22 -14.95 35.57 -6.50
C ALA A 22 -15.40 34.85 -5.21
N ASP A 23 -14.90 33.69 -4.81
CA ASP A 23 -14.06 32.69 -5.45
C ASP A 23 -14.36 31.38 -4.70
N GLY A 24 -14.23 30.26 -5.40
CA GLY A 24 -14.26 28.94 -4.77
C GLY A 24 -13.04 28.81 -3.85
N GLY A 25 -13.27 28.86 -2.53
CA GLY A 25 -12.28 28.45 -1.57
C GLY A 25 -12.14 26.93 -1.60
N THR A 26 -11.30 26.40 -2.48
CA THR A 26 -10.62 25.14 -2.17
C THR A 26 -9.63 25.47 -1.06
N ASP A 27 -9.92 25.02 0.15
CA ASP A 27 -8.93 24.94 1.22
C ASP A 27 -7.85 23.95 0.79
N ASP A 28 -6.92 24.47 -0.01
CA ASP A 28 -5.72 23.78 -0.48
C ASP A 28 -4.55 24.18 0.43
N SER A 29 -4.81 24.19 1.74
CA SER A 29 -3.75 24.23 2.72
C SER A 29 -2.90 22.97 2.51
N PRO A 30 -1.58 23.09 2.25
CA PRO A 30 -0.72 21.93 2.17
C PRO A 30 -0.65 21.34 3.57
N LEU A 31 -1.54 20.39 3.86
CA LEU A 31 -1.34 19.45 4.96
C LEU A 31 0.08 18.95 4.76
N LEU A 32 0.95 19.22 5.73
CA LEU A 32 2.30 18.69 5.80
C LEU A 32 2.19 17.22 5.38
N GLN A 33 2.70 16.88 4.19
CA GLN A 33 2.66 15.49 3.73
C GLN A 33 3.36 14.69 4.80
N ASP A 34 2.60 13.82 5.48
CA ASP A 34 3.20 12.86 6.37
C ASP A 34 4.21 12.09 5.52
N ASN A 35 5.42 11.88 6.02
CA ASN A 35 6.47 11.17 5.30
C ASN A 35 7.25 10.32 6.30
N ARG A 36 6.53 9.76 7.28
CA ARG A 36 7.12 8.88 8.28
C ARG A 36 7.49 7.55 7.65
N SER A 37 8.70 7.14 7.93
CA SER A 37 9.30 5.85 7.57
C SER A 37 9.74 5.19 8.87
N ASP A 38 9.32 3.95 9.09
CA ASP A 38 9.70 3.18 10.28
C ASP A 38 10.03 1.73 9.91
N ALA A 39 10.86 1.08 10.71
CA ALA A 39 11.19 -0.33 10.57
C ALA A 39 11.39 -0.97 11.94
N VAL A 40 10.72 -2.10 12.17
CA VAL A 40 10.90 -2.89 13.40
C VAL A 40 11.88 -4.01 13.11
N LEU A 41 13.01 -4.00 13.79
CA LEU A 41 14.11 -4.97 13.68
C LEU A 41 14.28 -5.72 14.99
N SER A 42 14.88 -6.91 14.94
CA SER A 42 15.43 -7.56 16.13
C SER A 42 16.60 -6.74 16.71
N ASP A 43 16.95 -6.97 17.97
CA ASP A 43 18.04 -6.26 18.67
C ASP A 43 19.39 -6.37 17.95
N ASP A 44 19.65 -7.51 17.32
CA ASP A 44 20.87 -7.78 16.51
C ASP A 44 20.74 -7.31 15.06
N GLY A 45 19.56 -6.87 14.63
CA GLY A 45 19.25 -6.43 13.27
C GLY A 45 19.24 -7.55 12.23
N GLU A 46 19.31 -8.83 12.64
CA GLU A 46 19.25 -10.00 11.74
C GLU A 46 17.86 -10.15 11.12
N TYR A 47 16.83 -9.79 11.87
CA TYR A 47 15.43 -9.89 11.47
C TYR A 47 14.80 -8.51 11.24
N ARG A 48 13.92 -8.39 10.23
CA ARG A 48 13.01 -7.26 10.05
C ARG A 48 11.59 -7.76 10.07
N TYR A 49 10.85 -7.37 11.09
CA TYR A 49 9.47 -7.78 11.29
C TYR A 49 8.49 -6.89 10.52
N ARG A 50 8.76 -5.58 10.46
CA ARG A 50 7.88 -4.61 9.78
C ARG A 50 8.68 -3.53 9.06
N LEU A 51 8.14 -3.05 7.96
CA LEU A 51 8.54 -1.82 7.29
C LEU A 51 7.29 -0.97 7.03
N THR A 52 7.26 0.23 7.59
CA THR A 52 6.09 1.12 7.51
C THR A 52 6.44 2.38 6.73
N ARG A 53 5.49 2.82 5.90
CA ARG A 53 5.51 4.11 5.20
C ARG A 53 4.16 4.77 5.37
N THR A 54 4.12 5.98 5.92
CA THR A 54 2.88 6.73 6.10
C THR A 54 2.96 8.05 5.36
N TRP A 55 1.95 8.32 4.53
CA TRP A 55 1.80 9.59 3.82
C TRP A 55 0.54 10.39 4.17
N ASP A 56 -0.43 9.73 4.81
CA ASP A 56 -1.64 10.36 5.32
C ASP A 56 -2.17 9.54 6.50
N ALA A 57 -1.87 9.97 7.73
CA ALA A 57 -2.29 9.27 8.94
C ALA A 57 -3.81 9.27 9.18
N ALA A 58 -4.58 10.08 8.44
CA ALA A 58 -6.03 10.10 8.54
C ALA A 58 -6.71 9.00 7.69
N LYS A 59 -5.95 8.32 6.84
CA LYS A 59 -6.43 7.26 5.93
C LYS A 59 -6.00 5.87 6.41
N PRO A 60 -6.71 4.81 5.97
CA PRO A 60 -6.43 3.44 6.41
C PRO A 60 -5.06 2.93 5.94
N THR A 61 -4.62 1.85 6.58
CA THR A 61 -3.38 1.11 6.28
C THR A 61 -3.68 -0.11 5.42
N VAL A 62 -2.85 -0.36 4.40
CA VAL A 62 -2.79 -1.66 3.70
C VAL A 62 -1.51 -2.40 4.08
N ALA A 63 -1.62 -3.71 4.28
CA ALA A 63 -0.49 -4.58 4.53
C ALA A 63 -0.15 -5.43 3.30
N PHE A 64 1.15 -5.64 3.04
CA PHE A 64 1.63 -6.68 2.13
C PHE A 64 2.43 -7.73 2.92
N LEU A 65 2.05 -8.99 2.78
CA LEU A 65 2.76 -10.14 3.35
C LEU A 65 3.63 -10.78 2.27
N MET A 66 4.94 -10.59 2.36
CA MET A 66 5.91 -11.07 1.37
C MET A 66 6.75 -12.24 1.91
N LEU A 67 7.71 -12.71 1.13
CA LEU A 67 8.52 -13.88 1.48
C LEU A 67 9.46 -13.59 2.64
N ASN A 68 10.43 -12.71 2.42
CA ASN A 68 11.46 -12.35 3.37
C ASN A 68 11.97 -10.92 3.08
N PRO A 69 12.44 -10.19 4.09
CA PRO A 69 13.03 -8.89 3.87
C PRO A 69 14.37 -9.02 3.15
N SER A 70 14.63 -8.08 2.24
CA SER A 70 15.97 -7.83 1.72
C SER A 70 16.81 -7.08 2.76
N THR A 71 18.07 -6.79 2.44
CA THR A 71 18.92 -5.92 3.26
C THR A 71 18.54 -4.45 3.19
N ALA A 72 17.59 -4.05 2.34
CA ALA A 72 17.15 -2.66 2.21
C ALA A 72 16.86 -2.07 3.60
N ASP A 73 17.60 -1.02 3.93
CA ASP A 73 17.45 -0.28 5.17
C ASP A 73 16.24 0.66 5.11
N ALA A 74 15.91 1.31 6.22
CA ALA A 74 14.76 2.21 6.30
C ALA A 74 14.91 3.50 5.45
N SER A 75 16.06 3.71 4.78
CA SER A 75 16.38 4.97 4.10
C SER A 75 16.07 4.97 2.61
N GLU A 76 16.08 3.80 1.94
CA GLU A 76 15.76 3.70 0.51
C GLU A 76 14.76 2.58 0.20
N ASP A 77 13.72 2.93 -0.57
CA ASP A 77 12.72 1.98 -1.01
C ASP A 77 13.21 1.21 -2.26
N ASP A 78 13.39 -0.10 -2.09
CA ASP A 78 13.72 -1.00 -3.19
C ASP A 78 12.58 -1.04 -4.25
N PRO A 79 12.81 -1.62 -5.45
CA PRO A 79 11.78 -1.67 -6.49
C PRO A 79 10.45 -2.31 -6.05
N THR A 80 10.49 -3.27 -5.12
CA THR A 80 9.30 -3.94 -4.60
C THR A 80 8.51 -3.01 -3.69
N ILE A 81 9.18 -2.33 -2.76
CA ILE A 81 8.52 -1.37 -1.85
C ILE A 81 7.90 -0.21 -2.64
N ARG A 82 8.62 0.34 -3.62
CA ARG A 82 8.07 1.37 -4.52
C ARG A 82 6.83 0.87 -5.27
N ARG A 83 6.81 -0.41 -5.65
CA ARG A 83 5.67 -1.01 -6.33
C ARG A 83 4.45 -1.09 -5.42
N CYS A 84 4.61 -1.58 -4.19
CA CYS A 84 3.55 -1.63 -3.19
C CYS A 84 3.05 -0.24 -2.78
N LEU A 85 3.95 0.74 -2.66
CA LEU A 85 3.57 2.14 -2.41
C LEU A 85 2.69 2.71 -3.53
N GLY A 86 3.02 2.40 -4.78
CA GLY A 86 2.21 2.79 -5.93
C GLY A 86 0.78 2.23 -5.83
N PHE A 87 0.67 0.91 -5.60
CA PHE A 87 -0.63 0.26 -5.39
C PHE A 87 -1.41 0.87 -4.23
N ALA A 88 -0.78 0.99 -3.06
CA ALA A 88 -1.44 1.52 -1.87
C ALA A 88 -1.97 2.95 -2.07
N LYS A 89 -1.20 3.82 -2.75
CA LYS A 89 -1.63 5.18 -3.09
C LYS A 89 -2.74 5.19 -4.12
N ASP A 90 -2.64 4.38 -5.17
CA ASP A 90 -3.65 4.29 -6.22
C ASP A 90 -4.99 3.75 -5.68
N TRP A 91 -4.96 2.84 -4.69
CA TRP A 91 -6.15 2.34 -3.99
C TRP A 91 -6.67 3.27 -2.88
N GLY A 92 -6.02 4.41 -2.63
CA GLY A 92 -6.50 5.44 -1.71
C GLY A 92 -6.15 5.23 -0.23
N TYR A 93 -5.18 4.36 0.09
CA TYR A 93 -4.67 4.19 1.46
C TYR A 93 -3.81 5.38 1.90
N GLY A 94 -3.56 5.47 3.20
CA GLY A 94 -2.72 6.47 3.86
C GLY A 94 -1.38 5.95 4.33
N SER A 95 -1.26 4.63 4.48
CA SER A 95 -0.01 3.98 4.83
C SER A 95 0.10 2.58 4.26
N LEU A 96 1.35 2.14 4.13
CA LEU A 96 1.75 0.80 3.74
C LEU A 96 2.54 0.17 4.89
N VAL A 97 2.20 -1.06 5.24
CA VAL A 97 3.04 -1.92 6.08
C VAL A 97 3.47 -3.14 5.26
N VAL A 98 4.76 -3.45 5.25
CA VAL A 98 5.29 -4.69 4.69
C VAL A 98 5.78 -5.57 5.82
N ALA A 99 5.21 -6.77 5.91
CA ALA A 99 5.65 -7.85 6.78
C ALA A 99 6.00 -9.08 5.93
N ASN A 100 6.65 -10.07 6.53
CA ASN A 100 7.20 -11.21 5.79
C ASN A 100 6.90 -12.54 6.48
N LEU A 101 6.75 -13.59 5.69
CA LEU A 101 6.64 -14.95 6.21
C LEU A 101 7.87 -15.33 7.05
N PHE A 102 9.05 -14.88 6.63
CA PHE A 102 10.32 -15.07 7.32
C PHE A 102 10.91 -13.71 7.68
N GLY A 103 11.32 -13.52 8.93
CA GLY A 103 11.93 -12.27 9.37
C GLY A 103 13.37 -12.06 8.90
N LEU A 104 14.08 -13.14 8.51
CA LEU A 104 15.51 -13.08 8.18
C LEU A 104 15.80 -12.11 7.03
N ARG A 105 16.68 -11.13 7.27
CA ARG A 105 17.10 -10.16 6.26
C ARG A 105 18.14 -10.75 5.33
N THR A 106 17.73 -11.08 4.11
CA THR A 106 18.63 -11.61 3.07
C THR A 106 18.12 -11.25 1.68
N PRO A 107 18.97 -10.75 0.77
CA PRO A 107 18.57 -10.52 -0.63
C PRO A 107 18.41 -11.83 -1.41
N ASP A 108 19.00 -12.93 -0.93
CA ASP A 108 18.88 -14.25 -1.54
C ASP A 108 17.96 -15.14 -0.69
N PRO A 109 16.76 -15.52 -1.20
CA PRO A 109 15.85 -16.43 -0.53
C PRO A 109 16.42 -17.84 -0.31
N SER A 110 17.48 -18.23 -1.02
CA SER A 110 18.13 -19.53 -0.81
C SER A 110 18.67 -19.67 0.62
N ASN A 111 19.16 -18.57 1.20
CA ASN A 111 19.68 -18.50 2.57
C ASN A 111 18.63 -18.83 3.64
N LEU A 112 17.33 -18.71 3.34
CA LEU A 112 16.28 -19.10 4.27
C LEU A 112 16.33 -20.61 4.60
N ARG A 113 16.80 -21.44 3.66
CA ARG A 113 16.92 -22.89 3.84
C ARG A 113 18.09 -23.26 4.74
N ASP A 114 19.16 -22.48 4.67
CA ASP A 114 20.42 -22.76 5.37
C ASP A 114 20.48 -22.10 6.76
N HIS A 115 19.58 -21.15 7.04
CA HIS A 115 19.49 -20.51 8.34
C HIS A 115 18.79 -21.41 9.37
N PRO A 116 19.32 -21.55 10.60
CA PRO A 116 18.71 -22.39 11.63
C PRO A 116 17.36 -21.86 12.14
N ASN A 117 17.14 -20.53 12.06
CA ASN A 117 15.89 -19.89 12.45
C ASN A 117 15.55 -18.77 11.46
N PRO A 118 15.03 -19.06 10.26
CA PRO A 118 14.76 -18.03 9.26
C PRO A 118 13.50 -17.20 9.59
N ILE A 119 12.62 -17.74 10.44
CA ILE A 119 11.39 -17.06 10.87
C ILE A 119 11.74 -15.89 11.78
N GLY A 120 12.62 -16.13 12.76
CA GLY A 120 12.94 -15.15 13.80
C GLY A 120 11.98 -15.25 15.00
N PRO A 121 12.43 -14.86 16.20
CA PRO A 121 11.72 -15.13 17.44
C PRO A 121 10.34 -14.46 17.51
N ASP A 122 10.21 -13.21 17.10
CA ASP A 122 8.99 -12.41 17.31
C ASP A 122 8.14 -12.23 16.03
N ASN A 123 8.52 -12.90 14.93
CA ASN A 123 7.93 -12.62 13.62
C ASN A 123 6.44 -12.96 13.53
N ASP A 124 6.00 -14.04 14.20
CA ASP A 124 4.60 -14.45 14.20
C ASP A 124 3.71 -13.47 14.96
N ASP A 125 4.18 -12.95 16.08
CA ASP A 125 3.46 -11.93 16.84
C ASP A 125 3.35 -10.66 16.02
N HIS A 126 4.44 -10.27 15.35
CA HIS A 126 4.40 -9.12 14.47
C HIS A 126 3.46 -9.28 13.27
N LEU A 127 3.37 -10.48 12.67
CA LEU A 127 2.42 -10.78 11.59
C LEU A 127 0.97 -10.63 12.06
N ARG A 128 0.61 -11.17 13.24
CA ARG A 128 -0.76 -11.09 13.77
C ARG A 128 -1.20 -9.65 14.01
N ASP A 129 -0.34 -8.85 14.63
CA ASP A 129 -0.61 -7.43 14.86
C ASP A 129 -0.82 -6.68 13.53
N VAL A 130 0.05 -6.90 12.54
CA VAL A 130 -0.08 -6.26 11.22
C VAL A 130 -1.41 -6.62 10.56
N CYS A 131 -1.81 -7.88 10.64
CA CYS A 131 -3.09 -8.34 10.11
C CYS A 131 -4.29 -7.78 10.89
N THR A 132 -4.14 -7.52 12.18
CA THR A 132 -5.19 -6.92 13.02
C THR A 132 -5.38 -5.44 12.73
N ASP A 133 -4.28 -4.71 12.49
CA ASP A 133 -4.29 -3.25 12.33
C ASP A 133 -4.58 -2.80 10.88
N ALA A 134 -4.29 -3.64 9.89
CA ALA A 134 -4.48 -3.30 8.48
C ALA A 134 -5.95 -3.42 8.05
N ALA A 135 -6.42 -2.47 7.24
CA ALA A 135 -7.76 -2.52 6.66
C ALA A 135 -7.88 -3.55 5.52
N GLN A 136 -6.76 -3.89 4.89
CA GLN A 136 -6.66 -4.95 3.88
C GLN A 136 -5.28 -5.58 3.92
N VAL A 137 -5.21 -6.90 3.78
CA VAL A 137 -3.97 -7.68 3.81
C VAL A 137 -3.76 -8.39 2.48
N VAL A 138 -2.71 -7.99 1.76
CA VAL A 138 -2.34 -8.55 0.45
C VAL A 138 -1.21 -9.56 0.62
N ALA A 139 -1.51 -10.82 0.37
CA ALA A 139 -0.54 -11.90 0.26
C ALA A 139 0.27 -11.75 -1.05
N ALA A 140 1.60 -11.91 -0.97
CA ALA A 140 2.49 -11.76 -2.13
C ALA A 140 3.84 -12.50 -1.97
N TRP A 141 3.86 -13.63 -1.26
CA TRP A 141 5.09 -14.36 -0.91
C TRP A 141 5.63 -15.31 -2.00
N GLY A 142 4.88 -15.58 -3.06
CA GLY A 142 5.32 -16.46 -4.15
C GLY A 142 5.57 -17.92 -3.75
N ALA A 143 6.07 -18.73 -4.68
CA ALA A 143 6.22 -20.17 -4.50
C ALA A 143 7.19 -20.60 -3.39
N ASN A 144 8.18 -19.75 -3.06
CA ASN A 144 9.11 -20.04 -1.97
C ASN A 144 8.45 -19.96 -0.58
N GLY A 145 7.23 -19.43 -0.48
CA GLY A 145 6.47 -19.46 0.78
C GLY A 145 6.17 -20.87 1.29
N SER A 146 6.24 -21.90 0.42
CA SER A 146 6.07 -23.31 0.81
C SER A 146 7.23 -23.88 1.64
N LEU A 147 8.35 -23.16 1.75
CA LEU A 147 9.46 -23.57 2.59
C LEU A 147 8.96 -23.82 4.02
N GLN A 148 9.23 -25.01 4.57
CA GLN A 148 8.79 -25.43 5.91
C GLN A 148 7.26 -25.33 6.12
N ASP A 149 6.46 -25.46 5.06
CA ASP A 149 4.99 -25.29 5.08
C ASP A 149 4.55 -23.90 5.59
N ARG A 150 5.44 -22.90 5.49
CA ARG A 150 5.30 -21.62 6.19
C ARG A 150 4.09 -20.82 5.73
N ALA A 151 3.89 -20.67 4.43
CA ALA A 151 2.78 -19.91 3.87
C ALA A 151 1.43 -20.46 4.34
N ARG A 152 1.27 -21.78 4.33
CA ARG A 152 0.06 -22.45 4.81
C ARG A 152 -0.14 -22.25 6.31
N ALA A 153 0.91 -22.44 7.10
CA ALA A 153 0.85 -22.26 8.55
C ALA A 153 0.44 -20.82 8.91
N VAL A 154 1.06 -19.82 8.28
CA VAL A 154 0.71 -18.41 8.47
C VAL A 154 -0.74 -18.16 8.04
N ALA A 155 -1.11 -18.50 6.81
CA ALA A 155 -2.45 -18.22 6.29
C ALA A 155 -3.57 -18.86 7.12
N LYS A 156 -3.35 -20.06 7.69
CA LYS A 156 -4.31 -20.70 8.61
C LYS A 156 -4.36 -20.08 10.00
N SER A 157 -3.27 -19.45 10.45
CA SER A 157 -3.16 -18.86 11.79
C SER A 157 -3.66 -17.42 11.87
N LEU A 158 -3.81 -16.75 10.72
CA LEU A 158 -4.26 -15.38 10.64
C LEU A 158 -5.79 -15.34 10.63
N GLU A 159 -6.38 -14.56 11.52
CA GLU A 159 -7.83 -14.34 11.60
C GLU A 159 -8.26 -13.14 10.74
N THR A 160 -7.79 -13.09 9.48
CA THR A 160 -8.12 -12.02 8.52
C THR A 160 -8.36 -12.59 7.13
N ASP A 161 -9.20 -11.91 6.35
CA ASP A 161 -9.29 -12.16 4.92
C ASP A 161 -7.98 -11.76 4.23
N LEU A 162 -7.50 -12.62 3.35
CA LEU A 162 -6.32 -12.39 2.54
C LEU A 162 -6.73 -12.09 1.11
N TYR A 163 -5.94 -11.25 0.46
CA TYR A 163 -6.11 -10.91 -0.94
C TYR A 163 -4.81 -11.16 -1.71
N ALA A 164 -4.90 -11.35 -3.02
CA ALA A 164 -3.73 -11.46 -3.89
C ALA A 164 -3.94 -10.62 -5.16
N LEU A 165 -2.85 -10.10 -5.71
CA LEU A 165 -2.90 -9.40 -7.01
C LEU A 165 -3.03 -10.35 -8.19
N ASP A 166 -2.49 -11.55 -8.02
CA ASP A 166 -2.56 -12.65 -8.97
C ASP A 166 -2.14 -13.92 -8.22
N THR A 167 -2.51 -15.08 -8.75
CA THR A 167 -2.24 -16.37 -8.16
C THR A 167 -1.64 -17.30 -9.21
N THR A 168 -0.50 -17.93 -8.88
CA THR A 168 0.12 -18.93 -9.75
C THR A 168 -0.80 -20.14 -9.93
N LYS A 169 -0.52 -20.98 -10.93
CA LYS A 169 -1.26 -22.25 -11.12
C LYS A 169 -1.22 -23.19 -9.91
N ALA A 170 -0.18 -23.09 -9.08
CA ALA A 170 0.00 -23.85 -7.85
C ALA A 170 -0.60 -23.14 -6.62
N GLY A 171 -1.45 -22.13 -6.81
CA GLY A 171 -2.15 -21.44 -5.73
C GLY A 171 -1.34 -20.38 -4.98
N HIS A 172 -0.06 -20.18 -5.31
CA HIS A 172 0.75 -19.18 -4.63
C HIS A 172 0.42 -17.74 -5.07
N PRO A 173 0.25 -16.79 -4.14
CA PRO A 173 0.07 -15.38 -4.47
C PRO A 173 1.36 -14.81 -5.08
N VAL A 174 1.24 -14.16 -6.23
CA VAL A 174 2.38 -13.68 -7.02
C VAL A 174 3.00 -12.43 -6.40
N HIS A 175 4.33 -12.34 -6.48
CA HIS A 175 5.09 -11.18 -6.03
C HIS A 175 4.69 -9.89 -6.78
N PRO A 176 4.62 -8.72 -6.11
CA PRO A 176 3.96 -7.53 -6.68
C PRO A 176 4.79 -6.83 -7.77
N LEU A 177 6.12 -7.05 -7.79
CA LEU A 177 7.06 -6.32 -8.65
C LEU A 177 6.66 -6.29 -10.14
N TYR A 178 6.09 -7.37 -10.65
CA TYR A 178 5.75 -7.51 -12.07
C TYR A 178 4.25 -7.47 -12.38
N GLN A 179 3.41 -7.20 -11.38
CA GLN A 179 1.97 -7.05 -11.58
C GLN A 179 1.63 -5.80 -12.40
N PRO A 180 0.50 -5.73 -13.12
CA PRO A 180 0.03 -4.53 -13.80
C PRO A 180 -0.16 -3.34 -12.84
N LYS A 181 -0.09 -2.09 -13.32
CA LYS A 181 -0.19 -0.91 -12.43
C LYS A 181 -1.59 -0.75 -11.83
N ASP A 182 -2.59 -1.09 -12.62
CA ASP A 182 -4.01 -1.04 -12.32
C ASP A 182 -4.53 -2.36 -11.74
N ALA A 183 -3.64 -3.28 -11.33
CA ALA A 183 -4.06 -4.49 -10.64
C ALA A 183 -4.80 -4.14 -9.34
N GLU A 184 -5.94 -4.78 -9.13
CA GLU A 184 -6.71 -4.71 -7.89
C GLU A 184 -6.58 -6.03 -7.13
N PRO A 185 -6.49 -6.01 -5.80
CA PRO A 185 -6.35 -7.22 -5.00
C PRO A 185 -7.68 -7.98 -4.96
N GLU A 186 -7.67 -9.26 -5.34
CA GLU A 186 -8.82 -10.16 -5.31
C GLU A 186 -8.76 -11.07 -4.06
N PRO A 187 -9.90 -11.50 -3.50
CA PRO A 187 -9.90 -12.45 -2.38
C PRO A 187 -9.08 -13.71 -2.70
N TRP A 188 -8.27 -14.14 -1.75
CA TRP A 188 -7.39 -15.31 -1.88
C TRP A 188 -7.59 -16.24 -0.68
N ASP A 189 -7.74 -17.54 -0.94
CA ASP A 189 -7.92 -18.56 0.10
C ASP A 189 -6.69 -19.49 0.19
N ALA A 190 -6.30 -19.86 1.41
CA ALA A 190 -5.23 -20.81 1.64
C ALA A 190 -5.50 -22.21 1.06
N THR A 191 -6.77 -22.57 0.81
CA THR A 191 -7.14 -23.82 0.10
C THR A 191 -6.61 -23.87 -1.33
N GLU A 192 -6.26 -22.73 -1.94
CA GLU A 192 -5.60 -22.70 -3.24
C GLU A 192 -4.25 -23.46 -3.22
N LEU A 193 -3.58 -23.52 -2.05
CA LEU A 193 -2.34 -24.28 -1.85
C LEU A 193 -2.56 -25.80 -1.73
N ASP A 194 -3.81 -26.26 -1.60
CA ASP A 194 -4.17 -27.68 -1.47
C ASP A 194 -4.49 -28.34 -2.83
N ALA A 195 -4.81 -27.55 -3.86
CA ALA A 195 -5.36 -28.03 -5.13
C ALA A 195 -4.41 -28.93 -5.97
N GLU A 196 -3.20 -29.23 -5.49
CA GLU A 196 -2.24 -30.15 -6.14
C GLU A 196 -1.88 -31.38 -5.30
N GLY A 197 -2.43 -31.55 -4.10
CA GLY A 197 -2.25 -32.80 -3.33
C GLY A 197 -2.97 -34.03 -3.93
N GLU A 198 -3.81 -33.81 -4.95
CA GLU A 198 -4.74 -34.80 -5.52
C GLU A 198 -4.56 -35.04 -7.03
N ARG A 199 -3.45 -34.59 -7.64
CA ARG A 199 -3.15 -34.83 -9.06
C ARG A 199 -1.88 -35.65 -9.31
#